data_AF-A0A951I256-F1
#
_entry.id   AF-A0A951I256-F1
#
_cell.length_a   1.000
_cell.length_b   1.000
_cell.length_c   1.000
_cell.angle_alpha   90.00
_cell.angle_beta   90.00
_cell.angle_gamma   90.00
#
_symmetry.space_group_name_H-M   'P 1'
#
loop_
_entity.id
_entity.type
_entity.pdbx_description
1 polymer ?
#
loop_
_entity_poly.entity_id
_entity_poly.type
_entity_poly.pdbx_seq_one_letter_code
_entity_poly.pdbx_strand_id
1 'polypeptide(L)'
;MMPVVYSVPGMDKVIVRSELKYTNVNDPNLLMDVYLPPGLAKGERRPAVLFIHGGANSENRAKDWGVYTSWGRLVAASGMVGVTFTHRLGFPKPFTAEAASDVTAAITYVRAHADELNIDKDRLCLAAYSAGGPMLSIALRDKPEYVRCLVAFYAFLDIQQSKTHTTQEPPEIVKSFSPITYLANDASRIAPMFIARGGLDEIPTMNDSIDRFIGEAISRNVAVTIANHPRGVH
;
A
#
# COMPACT_ATOMS: atom_id res chain seq x y z
N MET A 1 0.69 -4.86 23.44
CA MET A 1 0.92 -3.94 22.31
C MET A 1 2.43 -3.77 22.20
N MET A 2 3.07 -4.22 21.12
CA MET A 2 4.50 -3.95 20.93
C MET A 2 4.70 -2.44 20.76
N PRO A 3 5.70 -1.83 21.42
CA PRO A 3 5.89 -0.39 21.36
C PRO A 3 6.23 0.07 19.94
N VAL A 4 5.82 1.29 19.61
CA VAL A 4 6.27 1.99 18.40
C VAL A 4 7.80 2.11 18.49
N VAL A 5 8.52 1.44 17.58
CA VAL A 5 9.99 1.36 17.63
C VAL A 5 10.65 2.70 17.27
N TYR A 6 9.93 3.58 16.57
CA TYR A 6 10.39 4.90 16.15
C TYR A 6 9.32 5.97 16.40
N SER A 7 9.61 6.93 17.28
CA SER A 7 8.69 8.02 17.62
C SER A 7 9.24 9.36 17.14
N VAL A 8 8.36 10.21 16.61
CA VAL A 8 8.67 11.61 16.26
C VAL A 8 7.79 12.57 17.08
N PRO A 9 8.21 13.82 17.30
CA PRO A 9 7.40 14.82 18.00
C PRO A 9 6.00 14.94 17.39
N GLY A 10 4.96 14.89 18.24
CA GLY A 10 3.57 15.09 17.83
C GLY A 10 2.80 13.81 17.49
N MET A 11 3.43 12.63 17.47
CA MET A 11 2.71 11.35 17.27
C MET A 11 1.64 11.08 18.33
N ASP A 12 1.85 11.56 19.56
CA ASP A 12 0.92 11.51 20.69
C ASP A 12 -0.30 12.42 20.51
N LYS A 13 -0.20 13.42 19.62
CA LYS A 13 -1.24 14.42 19.33
C LYS A 13 -2.02 14.14 18.05
N VAL A 14 -1.72 13.03 17.36
CA VAL A 14 -2.40 12.63 16.13
C VAL A 14 -3.88 12.36 16.43
N ILE A 15 -4.75 13.00 15.66
CA ILE A 15 -6.19 12.78 15.75
C ILE A 15 -6.53 11.60 14.84
N VAL A 16 -7.25 10.60 15.37
CA VAL A 16 -7.65 9.41 14.61
C VAL A 16 -9.17 9.42 14.45
N ARG A 17 -9.63 9.29 13.21
CA ARG A 17 -11.02 8.97 12.89
C ARG A 17 -11.08 7.49 12.52
N SER A 18 -11.63 6.67 13.40
CA SER A 18 -11.59 5.22 13.29
C SER A 18 -12.90 4.61 12.80
N GLU A 19 -12.81 3.37 12.33
CA GLU A 19 -13.96 2.51 11.99
C GLU A 19 -14.85 3.09 10.86
N LEU A 20 -14.26 3.82 9.92
CA LEU A 20 -14.98 4.35 8.76
C LEU A 20 -15.26 3.21 7.77
N LYS A 21 -16.53 3.01 7.41
CA LYS A 21 -16.92 2.07 6.35
C LYS A 21 -16.66 2.71 4.99
N TYR A 22 -15.79 2.08 4.20
CA TYR A 22 -15.35 2.63 2.91
C TYR A 22 -15.92 1.88 1.69
N THR A 23 -16.63 0.76 1.91
CA THR A 23 -17.17 -0.11 0.85
C THR A 23 -18.58 -0.57 1.19
N ASN A 24 -19.37 -0.93 0.17
CA ASN A 24 -20.71 -1.49 0.32
C ASN A 24 -20.72 -3.01 0.54
N VAL A 25 -19.57 -3.66 0.49
CA VAL A 25 -19.42 -5.09 0.78
C VAL A 25 -19.94 -5.37 2.19
N ASN A 26 -20.71 -6.46 2.34
CA ASN A 26 -21.27 -6.88 3.61
C ASN A 26 -20.23 -7.69 4.42
N ASP A 27 -19.15 -7.03 4.81
CA ASP A 27 -18.15 -7.55 5.74
C ASP A 27 -17.87 -6.44 6.79
N PRO A 28 -18.13 -6.70 8.09
CA PRO A 28 -18.00 -5.69 9.14
C PRO A 28 -16.55 -5.29 9.41
N ASN A 29 -15.57 -6.01 8.88
CA ASN A 29 -14.15 -5.74 9.11
C ASN A 29 -13.52 -4.85 8.04
N LEU A 30 -14.21 -4.57 6.93
CA LEU A 30 -13.72 -3.69 5.86
C LEU A 30 -13.91 -2.23 6.23
N LEU A 31 -13.04 -1.82 7.16
CA LEU A 31 -13.05 -0.52 7.79
C LEU A 31 -11.72 0.20 7.58
N MET A 32 -11.75 1.51 7.74
CA MET A 32 -10.64 2.42 7.54
C MET A 32 -10.48 3.33 8.76
N ASP A 33 -9.23 3.61 9.10
CA ASP A 33 -8.84 4.63 10.07
C ASP A 33 -8.03 5.72 9.36
N VAL A 34 -8.35 6.96 9.68
CA VAL A 34 -7.73 8.17 9.11
C VAL A 34 -7.01 8.94 10.21
N TYR A 35 -5.70 9.05 10.06
CA TYR A 35 -4.76 9.69 10.97
C TYR A 35 -4.44 11.09 10.47
N LEU A 36 -4.86 12.10 11.22
CA LEU A 36 -4.76 13.50 10.82
C LEU A 36 -3.56 14.19 11.49
N PRO A 37 -2.82 15.03 10.74
CA PRO A 37 -1.79 15.87 11.33
C PRO A 37 -2.30 16.70 12.51
N PRO A 38 -1.53 16.81 13.60
CA PRO A 38 -1.88 17.67 14.71
C PRO A 38 -1.89 19.14 14.25
N GLY A 39 -2.89 19.91 14.71
CA GLY A 39 -2.95 21.35 14.46
C GLY A 39 -3.42 21.77 13.06
N LEU A 40 -4.11 20.89 12.32
CA LEU A 40 -4.75 21.27 11.05
C LEU A 40 -5.68 22.48 11.22
N ALA A 41 -5.52 23.49 10.36
CA ALA A 41 -6.47 24.58 10.28
C ALA A 41 -7.79 24.13 9.63
N LYS A 42 -8.88 24.84 9.92
CA LYS A 42 -10.18 24.56 9.33
C LYS A 42 -10.10 24.67 7.79
N GLY A 43 -10.51 23.61 7.10
CA GLY A 43 -10.51 23.54 5.63
C GLY A 43 -9.15 23.22 5.01
N GLU A 44 -8.08 23.08 5.82
CA GLU A 44 -6.77 22.68 5.34
C GLU A 44 -6.80 21.23 4.84
N ARG A 45 -6.12 20.98 3.72
CA ARG A 45 -6.00 19.66 3.09
C ARG A 45 -4.54 19.29 2.95
N ARG A 46 -4.21 18.02 3.19
CA ARG A 46 -2.84 17.50 3.11
C ARG A 46 -2.77 16.29 2.19
N PRO A 47 -1.61 16.01 1.57
CA PRO A 47 -1.39 14.74 0.88
C PRO A 47 -1.70 13.56 1.80
N ALA A 48 -2.13 12.45 1.24
CA ALA A 48 -2.44 11.25 2.02
C ALA A 48 -1.59 10.04 1.59
N VAL A 49 -1.25 9.19 2.56
CA VAL A 49 -0.59 7.90 2.35
C VAL A 49 -1.55 6.79 2.74
N LEU A 50 -1.92 5.94 1.78
CA LEU A 50 -2.76 4.77 1.99
C LEU A 50 -1.87 3.54 2.19
N PHE A 51 -2.01 2.87 3.33
CA PHE A 51 -1.24 1.70 3.68
C PHE A 51 -2.00 0.41 3.33
N ILE A 52 -1.52 -0.30 2.31
CA ILE A 52 -2.05 -1.56 1.81
C ILE A 52 -1.31 -2.69 2.52
N HIS A 53 -2.02 -3.38 3.43
CA HIS A 53 -1.43 -4.47 4.20
C HIS A 53 -1.07 -5.71 3.36
N GLY A 54 -0.15 -6.52 3.90
CA GLY A 54 0.17 -7.86 3.39
C GLY A 54 -0.91 -8.91 3.69
N GLY A 55 -0.61 -10.18 3.42
CA GLY A 55 -1.60 -11.27 3.50
C GLY A 55 -2.22 -11.42 4.88
N ALA A 56 -3.50 -11.03 5.02
CA ALA A 56 -4.24 -11.07 6.27
C ALA A 56 -5.74 -11.01 5.98
N ASN A 57 -6.46 -12.11 6.21
CA ASN A 57 -7.92 -12.14 6.03
C ASN A 57 -8.57 -11.02 6.84
N SER A 58 -9.72 -10.52 6.38
CA SER A 58 -10.39 -9.34 6.96
C SER A 58 -10.67 -9.46 8.46
N GLU A 59 -10.95 -10.67 8.97
CA GLU A 59 -11.12 -10.96 10.40
C GLU A 59 -9.91 -10.59 11.27
N ASN A 60 -8.70 -10.58 10.71
CA ASN A 60 -7.48 -10.18 11.42
C ASN A 60 -7.35 -8.67 11.60
N ARG A 61 -8.24 -7.90 10.96
CA ARG A 61 -8.32 -6.44 11.04
C ARG A 61 -6.94 -5.79 10.93
N ALA A 62 -6.23 -6.09 9.85
CA ALA A 62 -4.82 -5.72 9.70
C ALA A 62 -4.57 -4.21 9.90
N LYS A 63 -5.55 -3.34 9.62
CA LYS A 63 -5.45 -1.88 9.93
C LYS A 63 -5.05 -1.59 11.39
N ASP A 64 -5.42 -2.46 12.32
CA ASP A 64 -5.21 -2.31 13.77
C ASP A 64 -3.83 -2.82 14.23
N TRP A 65 -3.03 -3.42 13.35
CA TRP A 65 -1.71 -3.93 13.72
C TRP A 65 -0.74 -2.79 14.04
N GLY A 66 0.23 -3.09 14.92
CA GLY A 66 1.21 -2.12 15.40
C GLY A 66 1.96 -1.41 14.28
N VAL A 67 2.31 -2.12 13.20
CA VAL A 67 3.01 -1.53 12.04
C VAL A 67 2.18 -0.46 11.36
N TYR A 68 0.91 -0.71 11.05
CA TYR A 68 0.06 0.26 10.33
C TYR A 68 -0.39 1.41 11.22
N THR A 69 -0.73 1.14 12.48
CA THR A 69 -1.07 2.19 13.46
C THR A 69 0.12 3.10 13.77
N SER A 70 1.35 2.57 13.75
CA SER A 70 2.60 3.34 13.88
C SER A 70 2.84 4.20 12.63
N TRP A 71 2.73 3.62 11.44
CA TRP A 71 2.89 4.35 10.18
C TRP A 71 1.86 5.45 9.99
N GLY A 72 0.58 5.19 10.31
CA GLY A 72 -0.49 6.18 10.27
C GLY A 72 -0.16 7.39 11.15
N ARG A 73 0.31 7.15 12.39
CA ARG A 73 0.74 8.22 13.30
C ARG A 73 2.01 8.94 12.85
N LEU A 74 3.00 8.20 12.33
CA LEU A 74 4.27 8.77 11.89
C LEU A 74 4.05 9.74 10.71
N VAL A 75 3.26 9.33 9.73
CA VAL A 75 2.90 10.16 8.56
C VAL A 75 2.06 11.37 8.98
N ALA A 76 1.09 11.17 9.88
CA ALA A 76 0.31 12.26 10.48
C ALA A 76 1.17 13.30 11.18
N ALA A 77 2.05 12.86 12.10
CA ALA A 77 2.98 13.76 12.78
C ALA A 77 3.97 14.44 11.82
N SER A 78 4.27 13.81 10.67
CA SER A 78 5.08 14.38 9.59
C SER A 78 4.31 15.32 8.66
N GLY A 79 3.03 15.59 8.93
CA GLY A 79 2.24 16.58 8.20
C GLY A 79 1.50 16.07 6.96
N MET A 80 1.26 14.77 6.85
CA MET A 80 0.43 14.16 5.80
C MET A 80 -0.70 13.35 6.45
N VAL A 81 -1.79 13.07 5.74
CA VAL A 81 -2.84 12.19 6.29
C VAL A 81 -2.41 10.72 6.13
N GLY A 82 -2.42 9.97 7.22
CA GLY A 82 -2.22 8.51 7.17
C GLY A 82 -3.58 7.81 7.02
N VAL A 83 -3.68 6.82 6.15
CA VAL A 83 -4.91 6.03 5.96
C VAL A 83 -4.56 4.56 6.04
N THR A 84 -5.11 3.87 7.04
CA THR A 84 -4.98 2.41 7.18
C THR A 84 -6.34 1.78 7.00
N PHE A 85 -6.43 0.67 6.30
CA PHE A 85 -7.71 0.01 6.05
C PHE A 85 -7.51 -1.49 5.91
N THR A 86 -8.52 -2.25 6.29
CA THR A 86 -8.55 -3.71 6.14
C THR A 86 -9.22 -4.06 4.82
N HIS A 87 -8.55 -4.85 3.98
CA HIS A 87 -9.09 -5.38 2.72
C HIS A 87 -9.03 -6.91 2.68
N ARG A 88 -9.79 -7.56 1.80
CA ARG A 88 -9.82 -9.02 1.70
C ARG A 88 -8.62 -9.54 0.91
N LEU A 89 -7.52 -9.78 1.61
CA LEU A 89 -6.31 -10.41 1.08
C LEU A 89 -5.94 -11.60 1.97
N GLY A 90 -5.75 -12.78 1.41
CA GLY A 90 -5.57 -14.00 2.20
C GLY A 90 -4.20 -14.66 2.10
N PHE A 91 -3.97 -15.59 3.02
CA PHE A 91 -2.90 -16.57 2.97
C PHE A 91 -3.39 -17.89 3.58
N PRO A 92 -3.21 -19.06 2.92
CA PRO A 92 -2.44 -19.26 1.69
C PRO A 92 -3.18 -18.87 0.39
N LYS A 93 -4.51 -18.70 0.39
CA LYS A 93 -5.27 -18.24 -0.80
C LYS A 93 -5.16 -16.72 -0.96
N PRO A 94 -4.66 -16.19 -2.09
CA PRO A 94 -4.42 -14.74 -2.22
C PRO A 94 -5.68 -13.88 -2.23
N PHE A 95 -6.74 -14.28 -2.94
CA PHE A 95 -7.94 -13.45 -3.19
C PHE A 95 -7.57 -12.10 -3.85
N THR A 96 -6.69 -12.12 -4.86
CA THR A 96 -6.10 -10.90 -5.43
C THR A 96 -7.15 -9.99 -6.07
N ALA A 97 -8.18 -10.56 -6.70
CA ALA A 97 -9.23 -9.77 -7.34
C ALA A 97 -10.12 -9.04 -6.31
N GLU A 98 -10.48 -9.71 -5.22
CA GLU A 98 -11.24 -9.15 -4.11
C GLU A 98 -10.44 -8.06 -3.38
N ALA A 99 -9.17 -8.34 -3.09
CA ALA A 99 -8.23 -7.37 -2.54
C ALA A 99 -8.17 -6.11 -3.40
N ALA A 100 -8.04 -6.27 -4.73
CA ALA A 100 -7.95 -5.15 -5.66
C ALA A 100 -9.24 -4.33 -5.71
N SER A 101 -10.40 -4.99 -5.65
CA SER A 101 -11.70 -4.33 -5.56
C SER A 101 -11.80 -3.49 -4.28
N ASP A 102 -11.40 -4.05 -3.14
CA ASP A 102 -11.42 -3.36 -1.85
C ASP A 102 -10.43 -2.18 -1.79
N VAL A 103 -9.21 -2.34 -2.32
CA VAL A 103 -8.24 -1.23 -2.41
C VAL A 103 -8.74 -0.13 -3.32
N THR A 104 -9.35 -0.48 -4.46
CA THR A 104 -9.97 0.50 -5.37
C THR A 104 -11.12 1.25 -4.69
N ALA A 105 -11.94 0.55 -3.90
CA ALA A 105 -13.01 1.15 -3.11
C ALA A 105 -12.44 2.11 -2.05
N ALA A 106 -11.37 1.75 -1.35
CA ALA A 106 -10.71 2.62 -0.37
C ALA A 106 -10.15 3.91 -1.01
N ILE A 107 -9.46 3.79 -2.16
CA ILE A 107 -8.97 4.95 -2.93
C ILE A 107 -10.15 5.85 -3.36
N THR A 108 -11.22 5.23 -3.87
CA THR A 108 -12.41 5.96 -4.34
C THR A 108 -13.09 6.69 -3.19
N TYR A 109 -13.27 6.03 -2.04
CA TYR A 109 -13.85 6.63 -0.84
C TYR A 109 -13.04 7.82 -0.36
N VAL A 110 -11.72 7.66 -0.22
CA VAL A 110 -10.81 8.75 0.20
C VAL A 110 -10.93 9.97 -0.71
N ARG A 111 -11.01 9.77 -2.03
CA ARG A 111 -11.16 10.87 -2.99
C ARG A 111 -12.54 11.51 -2.96
N ALA A 112 -13.60 10.72 -2.80
CA ALA A 112 -14.97 11.21 -2.74
C ALA A 112 -15.26 12.00 -1.45
N HIS A 113 -14.64 11.61 -0.34
CA HIS A 113 -14.80 12.23 0.98
C HIS A 113 -13.62 13.14 1.36
N ALA A 114 -12.80 13.57 0.40
CA ALA A 114 -11.53 14.26 0.66
C ALA A 114 -11.69 15.53 1.50
N ASP A 115 -12.76 16.29 1.25
CA ASP A 115 -13.10 17.51 1.99
C ASP A 115 -13.38 17.21 3.47
N GLU A 116 -14.16 16.17 3.73
CA GLU A 116 -14.48 15.71 5.08
C GLU A 116 -13.20 15.20 5.76
N LEU A 117 -12.39 14.44 5.05
CA LEU A 117 -11.18 13.78 5.56
C LEU A 117 -9.93 14.68 5.64
N ASN A 118 -10.03 15.97 5.28
CA ASN A 118 -8.88 16.89 5.19
C ASN A 118 -7.76 16.38 4.25
N ILE A 119 -8.13 15.66 3.20
CA ILE A 119 -7.22 15.07 2.22
C ILE A 119 -7.19 15.93 0.96
N ASP A 120 -6.00 16.11 0.40
CA ASP A 120 -5.83 16.58 -0.96
C ASP A 120 -6.02 15.40 -1.92
N LYS A 121 -7.19 15.35 -2.58
CA LYS A 121 -7.61 14.26 -3.46
C LYS A 121 -6.70 14.04 -4.69
N ASP A 122 -5.82 15.00 -4.99
CA ASP A 122 -4.92 15.00 -6.15
C ASP A 122 -3.46 14.71 -5.75
N ARG A 123 -3.21 14.41 -4.47
CA ARG A 123 -1.88 14.06 -3.92
C ARG A 123 -1.96 12.85 -2.99
N LEU A 124 -2.12 11.66 -3.57
CA LEU A 124 -2.12 10.38 -2.87
C LEU A 124 -0.81 9.62 -3.08
N CYS A 125 -0.40 8.88 -2.05
CA CYS A 125 0.68 7.90 -2.10
C CYS A 125 0.13 6.53 -1.70
N LEU A 126 0.52 5.47 -2.42
CA LEU A 126 0.13 4.10 -2.10
C LEU A 126 1.34 3.35 -1.55
N ALA A 127 1.26 2.84 -0.32
CA ALA A 127 2.32 2.11 0.33
C ALA A 127 1.90 0.67 0.60
N ALA A 128 2.45 -0.28 -0.13
CA ALA A 128 2.13 -1.70 -0.05
C ALA A 128 3.21 -2.50 0.68
N TYR A 129 2.77 -3.52 1.41
CA TYR A 129 3.61 -4.40 2.21
C TYR A 129 3.46 -5.84 1.76
N SER A 130 4.55 -6.59 1.62
CA SER A 130 4.50 -8.04 1.44
C SER A 130 3.54 -8.45 0.29
N ALA A 131 2.56 -9.33 0.57
CA ALA A 131 1.54 -9.76 -0.40
C ALA A 131 0.56 -8.67 -0.86
N GLY A 132 0.63 -7.44 -0.31
CA GLY A 132 -0.11 -6.28 -0.80
C GLY A 132 0.52 -5.65 -2.04
N GLY A 133 1.76 -6.00 -2.39
CA GLY A 133 2.47 -5.48 -3.58
C GLY A 133 1.70 -5.56 -4.91
N PRO A 134 1.01 -6.68 -5.23
CA PRO A 134 0.13 -6.80 -6.40
C PRO A 134 -0.88 -5.66 -6.57
N MET A 135 -1.34 -5.05 -5.48
CA MET A 135 -2.31 -3.94 -5.51
C MET A 135 -1.74 -2.66 -6.12
N LEU A 136 -0.40 -2.49 -6.15
CA LEU A 136 0.22 -1.36 -6.85
C LEU A 136 -0.04 -1.40 -8.36
N SER A 137 -0.42 -2.55 -8.91
CA SER A 137 -0.87 -2.70 -10.30
C SER A 137 -2.03 -1.76 -10.65
N ILE A 138 -2.89 -1.41 -9.68
CA ILE A 138 -4.01 -0.47 -9.88
C ILE A 138 -3.48 0.89 -10.36
N ALA A 139 -2.48 1.44 -9.67
CA ALA A 139 -1.89 2.72 -10.04
C ALA A 139 -0.92 2.63 -11.22
N LEU A 140 -0.19 1.52 -11.37
CA LEU A 140 0.75 1.34 -12.48
C LEU A 140 0.06 1.14 -13.83
N ARG A 141 -1.11 0.47 -13.83
CA ARG A 141 -1.92 0.24 -15.04
C ARG A 141 -2.50 1.54 -15.57
N ASP A 142 -3.21 2.28 -14.73
CA ASP A 142 -4.02 3.42 -15.16
C ASP A 142 -3.26 4.75 -15.07
N LYS A 143 -2.17 4.79 -14.29
CA LYS A 143 -1.30 5.96 -14.08
C LYS A 143 -2.09 7.25 -13.78
N PRO A 144 -2.97 7.22 -12.77
CA PRO A 144 -3.76 8.38 -12.44
C PRO A 144 -2.88 9.52 -11.92
N GLU A 145 -3.13 10.74 -12.39
CA GLU A 145 -2.36 11.93 -12.00
C GLU A 145 -2.44 12.27 -10.50
N TYR A 146 -3.49 11.77 -9.83
CA TYR A 146 -3.67 11.95 -8.39
C TYR A 146 -2.78 11.04 -7.54
N VAL A 147 -2.16 9.99 -8.11
CA VAL A 147 -1.15 9.18 -7.41
C VAL A 147 0.22 9.76 -7.69
N ARG A 148 0.85 10.29 -6.64
CA ARG A 148 2.12 11.02 -6.71
C ARG A 148 3.32 10.20 -6.25
N CYS A 149 3.10 9.07 -5.58
CA CYS A 149 4.16 8.18 -5.14
C CYS A 149 3.63 6.75 -4.94
N LEU A 150 4.49 5.76 -5.20
CA LEU A 150 4.28 4.37 -4.85
C LEU A 150 5.39 3.91 -3.91
N VAL A 151 5.05 3.11 -2.91
CA VAL A 151 6.00 2.56 -1.96
C VAL A 151 5.78 1.06 -1.84
N ALA A 152 6.86 0.29 -1.93
CA ALA A 152 6.86 -1.16 -1.78
C ALA A 152 7.81 -1.55 -0.64
N PHE A 153 7.26 -1.98 0.50
CA PHE A 153 8.02 -2.53 1.60
C PHE A 153 8.03 -4.06 1.49
N TYR A 154 9.19 -4.61 1.11
CA TYR A 154 9.43 -6.06 0.98
C TYR A 154 8.25 -6.79 0.31
N ALA A 155 7.76 -6.21 -0.79
CA ALA A 155 6.49 -6.55 -1.40
C ALA A 155 6.69 -7.30 -2.72
N PHE A 156 5.77 -8.20 -3.06
CA PHE A 156 5.79 -8.86 -4.36
C PHE A 156 5.50 -7.85 -5.48
N LEU A 157 6.43 -7.73 -6.44
CA LEU A 157 6.33 -6.82 -7.59
C LEU A 157 6.25 -7.55 -8.94
N ASP A 158 6.36 -8.87 -8.90
CA ASP A 158 6.11 -9.82 -9.97
C ASP A 158 5.66 -11.16 -9.37
N ILE A 159 4.36 -11.46 -9.46
CA ILE A 159 3.77 -12.69 -8.92
C ILE A 159 3.69 -13.82 -9.95
N GLN A 160 4.13 -13.61 -11.19
CA GLN A 160 4.08 -14.63 -12.26
C GLN A 160 4.94 -15.86 -11.97
N GLN A 161 5.90 -15.76 -11.05
CA GLN A 161 6.74 -16.87 -10.59
C GLN A 161 6.39 -17.35 -9.17
N SER A 162 5.41 -16.72 -8.50
CA SER A 162 5.02 -17.10 -7.16
C SER A 162 4.10 -18.31 -7.22
N LYS A 163 4.59 -19.49 -6.79
CA LYS A 163 3.79 -20.73 -6.71
C LYS A 163 2.44 -20.52 -6.02
N THR A 164 2.41 -19.78 -4.91
CA THR A 164 1.18 -19.44 -4.17
C THR A 164 0.11 -18.83 -5.08
N HIS A 165 0.49 -17.95 -6.00
CA HIS A 165 -0.42 -17.29 -6.92
C HIS A 165 -0.70 -18.19 -8.13
N THR A 166 0.34 -18.73 -8.78
CA THR A 166 0.20 -19.52 -10.02
C THR A 166 -0.56 -20.84 -9.84
N THR A 167 -0.64 -21.39 -8.63
CA THR A 167 -1.40 -22.63 -8.37
C THR A 167 -2.80 -22.37 -7.82
N GLN A 168 -3.13 -21.14 -7.42
CA GLN A 168 -4.40 -20.82 -6.75
C GLN A 168 -5.24 -19.79 -7.50
N GLU A 169 -4.66 -19.09 -8.49
CA GLU A 169 -5.34 -18.05 -9.24
C GLU A 169 -5.19 -18.27 -10.76
N PRO A 170 -6.19 -17.87 -11.55
CA PRO A 170 -6.09 -17.94 -13.00
C PRO A 170 -4.90 -17.12 -13.56
N PRO A 171 -4.23 -17.58 -14.64
CA PRO A 171 -3.06 -16.90 -15.20
C PRO A 171 -3.30 -15.43 -15.57
N GLU A 172 -4.51 -15.08 -16.01
CA GLU A 172 -4.90 -13.72 -16.33
C GLU A 172 -4.96 -12.81 -15.11
N ILE A 173 -5.38 -13.32 -13.94
CA ILE A 173 -5.36 -12.60 -12.67
C ILE A 173 -3.90 -12.38 -12.25
N VAL A 174 -3.09 -13.45 -12.27
CA VAL A 174 -1.67 -13.38 -11.90
C VAL A 174 -0.93 -12.35 -12.76
N LYS A 175 -1.13 -12.36 -14.08
CA LYS A 175 -0.51 -11.40 -14.99
C LYS A 175 -1.01 -9.96 -14.76
N SER A 176 -2.32 -9.79 -14.59
CA SER A 176 -2.96 -8.47 -14.42
C SER A 176 -2.60 -7.80 -13.10
N PHE A 177 -2.24 -8.58 -12.08
CA PHE A 177 -1.84 -8.05 -10.78
C PHE A 177 -0.35 -8.27 -10.51
N SER A 178 0.46 -8.49 -11.54
CA SER A 178 1.92 -8.40 -11.45
C SER A 178 2.37 -6.98 -11.82
N PRO A 179 2.85 -6.16 -10.86
CA PRO A 179 3.28 -4.79 -11.12
C PRO A 179 4.26 -4.65 -12.29
N ILE A 180 5.18 -5.61 -12.46
CA ILE A 180 6.17 -5.63 -13.54
C ILE A 180 5.54 -5.53 -14.95
N THR A 181 4.31 -6.04 -15.13
CA THR A 181 3.58 -6.02 -16.40
C THR A 181 3.38 -4.60 -16.95
N TYR A 182 3.34 -3.61 -16.07
CA TYR A 182 2.97 -2.23 -16.41
C TYR A 182 4.16 -1.28 -16.57
N LEU A 183 5.39 -1.77 -16.38
CA LEU A 183 6.62 -0.99 -16.61
C LEU A 183 6.93 -0.78 -18.10
N ALA A 184 6.31 -1.56 -18.99
CA ALA A 184 6.57 -1.53 -20.43
C ALA A 184 6.02 -0.28 -21.15
N ASN A 185 5.04 0.40 -20.56
CA ASN A 185 4.40 1.56 -21.17
C ASN A 185 4.94 2.83 -20.50
N ASP A 186 5.40 3.82 -21.28
CA ASP A 186 5.68 5.20 -20.88
C ASP A 186 6.04 5.43 -19.40
N ALA A 187 7.32 5.24 -19.08
CA ALA A 187 7.89 5.40 -17.75
C ALA A 187 7.73 6.81 -17.18
N SER A 188 7.55 7.84 -18.03
CA SER A 188 7.40 9.23 -17.60
C SER A 188 6.09 9.49 -16.84
N ARG A 189 5.09 8.63 -17.04
CA ARG A 189 3.79 8.70 -16.37
C ARG A 189 3.70 7.82 -15.12
N ILE A 190 4.73 7.03 -14.83
CA ILE A 190 4.76 6.22 -13.60
C ILE A 190 5.18 7.13 -12.45
N ALA A 191 4.36 7.16 -11.40
CA ALA A 191 4.69 7.91 -10.19
C ALA A 191 6.01 7.41 -9.57
N PRO A 192 6.88 8.29 -9.04
CA PRO A 192 8.13 7.88 -8.41
C PRO A 192 7.91 6.80 -7.35
N MET A 193 8.77 5.78 -7.37
CA MET A 193 8.66 4.62 -6.50
C MET A 193 9.78 4.55 -5.48
N PHE A 194 9.45 4.20 -4.23
CA PHE A 194 10.42 3.76 -3.24
C PHE A 194 10.27 2.26 -2.98
N ILE A 195 11.37 1.51 -3.03
CA ILE A 195 11.37 0.06 -2.84
C ILE A 195 12.33 -0.28 -1.70
N ALA A 196 11.81 -0.84 -0.61
CA ALA A 196 12.60 -1.41 0.46
C ALA A 196 12.68 -2.93 0.31
N ARG A 197 13.90 -3.47 0.31
CA ARG A 197 14.18 -4.90 0.13
C ARG A 197 14.84 -5.47 1.38
N GLY A 198 14.32 -6.58 1.91
CA GLY A 198 14.92 -7.34 3.00
C GLY A 198 15.85 -8.42 2.47
N GLY A 199 17.16 -8.26 2.66
CA GLY A 199 18.18 -9.18 2.12
C GLY A 199 18.11 -10.62 2.65
N LEU A 200 17.50 -10.82 3.82
CA LEU A 200 17.27 -12.11 4.46
C LEU A 200 15.77 -12.46 4.50
N ASP A 201 14.95 -11.89 3.61
CA ASP A 201 13.56 -12.32 3.47
C ASP A 201 13.50 -13.75 2.90
N GLU A 202 12.96 -14.67 3.70
CA GLU A 202 12.85 -16.10 3.40
C GLU A 202 11.50 -16.48 2.77
N ILE A 203 10.59 -15.52 2.54
CA ILE A 203 9.35 -15.80 1.83
C ILE A 203 9.67 -16.27 0.40
N PRO A 204 9.18 -17.47 -0.01
CA PRO A 204 9.53 -18.03 -1.31
C PRO A 204 9.27 -17.06 -2.44
N THR A 205 10.28 -16.86 -3.30
CA THR A 205 10.26 -15.98 -4.49
C THR A 205 10.12 -14.48 -4.23
N MET A 206 10.06 -14.01 -2.98
CA MET A 206 9.89 -12.60 -2.66
C MET A 206 11.05 -11.74 -3.19
N ASN A 207 12.27 -12.08 -2.81
CA ASN A 207 13.45 -11.33 -3.26
C ASN A 207 13.63 -11.42 -4.78
N ASP A 208 13.41 -12.58 -5.39
CA ASP A 208 13.47 -12.73 -6.85
C ASP A 208 12.42 -11.86 -7.56
N SER A 209 11.23 -11.71 -6.97
CA SER A 209 10.14 -10.85 -7.45
C SER A 209 10.54 -9.38 -7.46
N ILE A 210 11.14 -8.91 -6.36
CA ILE A 210 11.64 -7.55 -6.21
C ILE A 210 12.80 -7.29 -7.17
N ASP A 211 13.74 -8.23 -7.27
CA ASP A 211 14.96 -8.08 -8.08
C ASP A 211 14.63 -8.00 -9.59
N ARG A 212 13.70 -8.83 -10.07
CA ARG A 212 13.21 -8.73 -11.46
C ARG A 212 12.53 -7.39 -11.74
N PHE A 213 11.68 -6.92 -10.83
CA PHE A 213 11.01 -5.64 -11.00
C PHE A 213 12.01 -4.48 -11.01
N ILE A 214 12.98 -4.46 -10.09
CA ILE A 214 14.03 -3.44 -10.03
C ILE A 214 14.82 -3.40 -11.35
N GLY A 215 15.25 -4.57 -11.84
CA GLY A 215 15.97 -4.68 -13.11
C GLY A 215 15.18 -4.10 -14.28
N GLU A 216 13.89 -4.45 -14.37
CA GLU A 216 13.01 -3.91 -15.41
C GLU A 216 12.72 -2.41 -15.24
N ALA A 217 12.52 -1.93 -14.02
CA ALA A 217 12.26 -0.51 -13.76
C ALA A 217 13.45 0.36 -14.18
N ILE A 218 14.68 -0.08 -13.85
CA ILE A 218 15.91 0.60 -14.26
C ILE A 218 16.08 0.54 -15.78
N SER A 219 15.85 -0.62 -16.42
CA SER A 219 15.97 -0.77 -17.87
C SER A 219 15.01 0.14 -18.65
N ARG A 220 13.87 0.48 -18.04
CA ARG A 220 12.84 1.37 -18.57
C ARG A 220 12.97 2.83 -18.14
N ASN A 221 14.02 3.19 -17.39
CA ASN A 221 14.25 4.54 -16.86
C ASN A 221 13.08 5.06 -15.98
N VAL A 222 12.48 4.17 -15.19
CA VAL A 222 11.46 4.52 -14.19
C VAL A 222 12.13 5.18 -12.99
N ALA A 223 11.52 6.23 -12.45
CA ALA A 223 12.00 6.92 -11.26
C ALA A 223 11.85 6.03 -10.02
N VAL A 224 12.91 5.28 -9.67
CA VAL A 224 12.96 4.39 -8.51
C VAL A 224 14.04 4.83 -7.52
N THR A 225 13.71 4.77 -6.23
CA THR A 225 14.66 4.83 -5.11
C THR A 225 14.65 3.47 -4.42
N ILE A 226 15.83 2.87 -4.25
CA ILE A 226 15.96 1.51 -3.72
C ILE A 226 16.72 1.57 -2.39
N ALA A 227 16.11 1.02 -1.35
CA ALA A 227 16.72 0.80 -0.05
C ALA A 227 16.90 -0.70 0.18
N ASN A 228 18.13 -1.18 0.06
CA ASN A 228 18.45 -2.57 0.39
C ASN A 228 18.89 -2.68 1.85
N HIS A 229 18.18 -3.48 2.63
CA HIS A 229 18.53 -3.81 4.01
C HIS A 229 19.15 -5.22 4.02
N PRO A 230 20.49 -5.36 3.95
CA PRO A 230 21.13 -6.66 3.71
C PRO A 230 20.88 -7.69 4.82
N ARG A 231 20.57 -7.22 6.04
CA ARG A 231 20.18 -8.07 7.19
C ARG A 231 18.69 -7.98 7.52
N GLY A 232 17.91 -7.30 6.68
CA GLY A 232 16.48 -7.16 6.86
C GLY A 232 15.77 -8.49 6.63
N VAL A 233 14.90 -8.85 7.55
CA VAL A 233 13.95 -9.96 7.43
C VAL A 233 12.59 -9.40 6.99
N HIS A 234 11.59 -10.29 6.84
CA HIS A 234 10.21 -9.93 6.51
C HIS A 234 9.52 -9.07 7.59
#